data_AF-A0A959UVI9-F1
#
_entry.id   AF-A0A959UVI9-F1
#
_cell.length_a   1.000
_cell.length_b   1.000
_cell.length_c   1.000
_cell.angle_alpha   90.00
_cell.angle_beta   90.00
_cell.angle_gamma   90.00
#
_symmetry.space_group_name_H-M   'P 1'
#
loop_
_entity.id
_entity.type
_entity.pdbx_description
1 polymer ?
#
loop_
_entity_poly.entity_id
_entity_poly.type
_entity_poly.pdbx_seq_one_letter_code
_entity_poly.pdbx_strand_id
1 'polypeptide(L)'
;MAEPIGPDMFQRLSSRSLLPLLFGAFLHACGGAPEGGEQTTDTDTLSTSQQQGESGVVKVGGRLFAVPSPVSTAMALKDAGAAYDRSRTLDLASADAATSKESRALVMGALGADLGYAVLFDDGQHALSTMKAIERLGAELQLTHAFEATIVERFRDNLSSSDSLLRLSGMAFRAADEYLEQDQRQDVSALVVAGGWVEVLYLTVNDPQAASAKAIRDR
;
A
#
# COMPACT_ATOMS: atom_id res chain seq x y z
N MET A 1 31.38 -34.72 -47.73
CA MET A 1 31.69 -33.34 -47.32
C MET A 1 31.59 -33.32 -45.81
N ALA A 2 32.72 -33.18 -45.14
CA ALA A 2 32.91 -33.35 -43.70
C ALA A 2 33.05 -31.99 -43.01
N GLU A 3 32.66 -31.93 -41.73
CA GLU A 3 32.68 -30.75 -40.84
C GLU A 3 34.08 -30.12 -40.67
N PRO A 4 34.15 -28.82 -40.31
CA PRO A 4 35.42 -28.18 -40.04
C PRO A 4 35.82 -28.33 -38.57
N ILE A 5 37.04 -28.83 -38.35
CA ILE A 5 37.78 -28.75 -37.09
C ILE A 5 38.81 -27.64 -37.26
N GLY A 6 38.75 -26.62 -36.39
CA GLY A 6 39.68 -25.50 -36.40
C GLY A 6 41.06 -25.85 -35.82
N PRO A 7 42.01 -24.91 -35.86
CA PRO A 7 43.07 -24.88 -34.88
C PRO A 7 43.23 -23.50 -34.25
N ASP A 8 43.01 -23.47 -32.94
CA ASP A 8 43.56 -22.47 -32.03
C ASP A 8 45.09 -22.65 -31.97
N MET A 9 45.86 -21.68 -32.47
CA MET A 9 47.28 -21.50 -32.09
C MET A 9 47.86 -20.24 -32.73
N PHE A 10 47.69 -19.05 -32.14
CA PHE A 10 48.75 -18.03 -32.16
C PHE A 10 48.51 -17.00 -31.02
N GLN A 11 49.30 -17.18 -29.96
CA GLN A 11 49.82 -16.15 -29.04
C GLN A 11 48.79 -15.40 -28.17
N ARG A 12 48.62 -15.76 -26.89
CA ARG A 12 49.49 -15.42 -25.73
C ARG A 12 49.90 -13.94 -25.71
N LEU A 13 49.39 -13.18 -24.74
CA LEU A 13 50.05 -12.87 -23.45
C LEU A 13 49.58 -11.48 -22.94
N SER A 14 49.35 -11.41 -21.62
CA SER A 14 49.48 -10.21 -20.78
C SER A 14 48.41 -9.13 -20.97
N SER A 15 47.55 -8.86 -19.98
CA SER A 15 47.98 -8.17 -18.78
C SER A 15 47.07 -8.49 -17.59
N ARG A 16 47.71 -8.90 -16.49
CA ARG A 16 47.17 -8.85 -15.14
C ARG A 16 47.28 -7.41 -14.64
N SER A 17 46.18 -6.81 -14.19
CA SER A 17 46.24 -5.78 -13.15
C SER A 17 45.18 -6.10 -12.10
N LEU A 18 45.69 -6.58 -10.96
CA LEU A 18 45.01 -6.68 -9.68
C LEU A 18 45.28 -5.39 -8.88
N LEU A 19 44.26 -4.99 -8.12
CA LEU A 19 44.27 -4.15 -6.90
C LEU A 19 44.49 -2.62 -7.06
N PRO A 20 44.13 -1.78 -6.06
CA PRO A 20 43.08 -1.88 -5.03
C PRO A 20 42.32 -0.54 -4.76
N LEU A 21 41.19 -0.64 -4.04
CA LEU A 21 40.81 0.15 -2.84
C LEU A 21 41.13 1.67 -2.81
N LEU A 22 40.11 2.52 -2.98
CA LEU A 22 39.93 3.81 -2.24
C LEU A 22 38.74 4.58 -2.83
N PHE A 23 37.55 4.44 -2.25
CA PHE A 23 36.59 5.55 -2.20
C PHE A 23 35.61 5.38 -1.03
N GLY A 24 36.19 5.23 0.17
CA GLY A 24 35.51 5.49 1.43
C GLY A 24 36.10 6.77 2.02
N ALA A 25 35.50 7.93 1.72
CA ALA A 25 35.71 9.19 2.44
C ALA A 25 34.68 10.25 1.99
N PHE A 26 33.43 10.12 2.43
CA PHE A 26 32.46 11.25 2.42
C PHE A 26 31.66 11.30 3.74
N LEU A 27 32.34 11.06 4.87
CA LEU A 27 31.79 11.30 6.20
C LEU A 27 32.76 12.17 7.01
N HIS A 28 33.05 13.38 6.53
CA HIS A 28 33.60 14.43 7.39
C HIS A 28 33.33 15.84 6.84
N ALA A 29 32.07 16.28 6.98
CA ALA A 29 31.70 17.68 6.88
C ALA A 29 30.45 17.95 7.74
N CYS A 30 30.64 17.99 9.05
CA CYS A 30 29.91 18.86 9.98
C CYS A 30 30.56 18.76 11.35
N GLY A 31 31.69 19.46 11.49
CA GLY A 31 32.36 19.74 12.75
C GLY A 31 32.73 21.22 12.73
N GLY A 32 31.77 22.07 13.06
CA GLY A 32 31.94 23.51 13.23
C GLY A 32 30.93 24.01 14.26
N ALA A 33 31.43 24.53 15.37
CA ALA A 33 30.68 25.25 16.40
C ALA A 33 31.33 26.64 16.56
N PRO A 34 30.72 27.58 17.28
CA PRO A 34 29.39 28.16 17.09
C PRO A 34 29.50 29.69 16.91
N GLU A 35 28.76 30.30 15.99
CA GLU A 35 28.52 31.76 16.03
C GLU A 35 27.06 32.03 15.64
N GLY A 36 26.39 32.82 16.48
CA GLY A 36 24.97 33.09 16.40
C GLY A 36 24.60 34.10 15.33
N GLY A 37 23.37 33.98 14.84
CA GLY A 37 22.75 34.95 13.94
C GLY A 37 21.56 34.38 13.18
N GLU A 38 20.37 34.68 13.69
CA GLU A 38 19.05 34.65 13.05
C GLU A 38 18.44 33.33 12.51
N GLN A 39 17.33 32.97 13.16
CA GLN A 39 16.37 31.94 12.80
C GLN A 39 15.62 32.29 11.51
N THR A 40 15.65 31.38 10.54
CA THR A 40 14.47 31.02 9.75
C THR A 40 14.41 29.51 9.64
N THR A 41 13.92 28.89 10.71
CA THR A 41 13.60 27.46 10.72
C THR A 41 12.22 27.30 10.09
N ASP A 42 12.16 27.18 8.76
CA ASP A 42 11.02 26.53 8.10
C ASP A 42 11.10 25.04 8.43
N THR A 43 10.73 24.73 9.67
CA THR A 43 10.47 23.38 10.12
C THR A 43 9.15 23.00 9.46
N ASP A 44 9.23 22.18 8.41
CA ASP A 44 8.07 21.52 7.82
C ASP A 44 7.53 20.50 8.82
N THR A 45 6.93 21.01 9.89
CA THR A 45 6.14 20.22 10.82
C THR A 45 4.85 19.89 10.10
N LEU A 46 4.72 18.62 9.71
CA LEU A 46 3.45 18.01 9.34
C LEU A 46 2.52 18.07 10.56
N SER A 47 1.92 19.24 10.81
CA SER A 47 0.95 19.42 11.88
C SER A 47 -0.37 18.80 11.42
N THR A 48 -0.64 17.58 11.87
CA THR A 48 -1.98 16.99 11.77
C THR A 48 -2.85 17.65 12.85
N SER A 49 -3.30 18.89 12.58
CA SER A 49 -4.37 19.45 13.41
C SER A 49 -5.62 18.63 13.11
N GLN A 50 -6.00 17.76 14.05
CA GLN A 50 -7.28 17.09 14.03
C GLN A 50 -8.38 18.15 14.20
N GLN A 51 -8.80 18.74 13.08
CA GLN A 51 -10.07 19.43 12.97
C GLN A 51 -11.07 18.39 12.44
N GLN A 52 -11.90 17.93 13.38
CA GLN A 52 -13.02 17.04 13.17
C GLN A 52 -13.98 17.68 12.15
N GLY A 53 -13.86 17.33 10.86
CA GLY A 53 -14.73 17.84 9.81
C GLY A 53 -14.25 17.71 8.36
N GLU A 54 -12.94 17.68 8.06
CA GLU A 54 -12.43 17.57 6.68
C GLU A 54 -11.27 16.57 6.58
N SER A 55 -11.59 15.29 6.71
CA SER A 55 -10.65 14.19 6.48
C SER A 55 -10.19 14.20 5.02
N GLY A 56 -8.96 14.65 4.77
CA GLY A 56 -8.31 14.57 3.46
C GLY A 56 -7.55 15.82 3.03
N VAL A 57 -7.65 16.95 3.70
CA VAL A 57 -6.94 18.16 3.26
C VAL A 57 -5.52 18.24 3.87
N VAL A 58 -4.49 18.15 3.02
CA VAL A 58 -3.09 18.29 3.42
C VAL A 58 -2.56 19.64 2.94
N LYS A 59 -1.88 20.38 3.83
CA LYS A 59 -1.25 21.66 3.49
C LYS A 59 0.22 21.44 3.15
N VAL A 60 0.63 21.75 1.93
CA VAL A 60 2.04 21.68 1.48
C VAL A 60 2.41 23.01 0.80
N GLY A 61 3.44 23.69 1.28
CA GLY A 61 3.91 24.95 0.68
C GLY A 61 2.85 26.05 0.58
N GLY A 62 1.93 26.13 1.56
CA GLY A 62 0.84 27.12 1.57
C GLY A 62 -0.35 26.78 0.65
N ARG A 63 -0.34 25.63 -0.01
CA ARG A 63 -1.44 25.13 -0.85
C ARG A 63 -2.16 23.99 -0.14
N LEU A 64 -3.49 23.92 -0.34
CA LEU A 64 -4.35 22.86 0.20
C LEU A 64 -4.54 21.79 -0.88
N PHE A 65 -4.30 20.52 -0.53
CA PHE A 65 -4.47 19.36 -1.39
C PHE A 65 -5.51 18.43 -0.78
N ALA A 66 -6.53 18.04 -1.56
CA ALA A 66 -7.52 17.07 -1.11
C ALA A 66 -7.07 15.66 -1.50
N VAL A 67 -6.74 14.84 -0.51
CA VAL A 67 -6.28 13.47 -0.61
C VAL A 67 -7.53 12.54 -0.56
N PRO A 68 -7.93 11.94 -1.69
CA PRO A 68 -9.18 11.18 -1.80
C PRO A 68 -9.10 9.83 -1.09
N SER A 69 -10.11 9.39 -0.33
CA SER A 69 -10.03 8.09 0.36
C SER A 69 -9.72 6.92 -0.58
N PRO A 70 -9.06 5.84 -0.11
CA PRO A 70 -8.69 4.69 -0.94
C PRO A 70 -9.85 4.12 -1.78
N VAL A 71 -11.03 3.98 -1.17
CA VAL A 71 -12.25 3.52 -1.86
C VAL A 71 -12.69 4.50 -2.95
N SER A 72 -12.66 5.81 -2.68
CA SER A 72 -13.05 6.82 -3.68
C SER A 72 -12.11 6.84 -4.89
N THR A 73 -10.82 6.56 -4.68
CA THR A 73 -9.82 6.43 -5.74
C THR A 73 -10.09 5.17 -6.57
N ALA A 74 -10.40 4.04 -5.93
CA ALA A 74 -10.80 2.82 -6.65
C ALA A 74 -12.07 3.03 -7.49
N MET A 75 -13.06 3.76 -6.99
CA MET A 75 -14.26 4.13 -7.77
C MET A 75 -13.91 4.97 -8.98
N ALA A 76 -13.08 6.00 -8.81
CA ALA A 76 -12.61 6.84 -9.92
C ALA A 76 -11.86 6.02 -10.99
N LEU A 77 -11.13 4.99 -10.58
CA LEU A 77 -10.45 4.05 -11.48
C LEU A 77 -11.45 3.28 -12.35
N LYS A 78 -12.50 2.72 -11.73
CA LYS A 78 -13.58 2.04 -12.48
C LYS A 78 -14.31 3.00 -13.43
N ASP A 79 -14.62 4.20 -12.98
CA ASP A 79 -15.29 5.22 -13.81
C ASP A 79 -14.41 5.67 -15.00
N ALA A 80 -13.09 5.62 -14.85
CA ALA A 80 -12.13 5.88 -15.92
C ALA A 80 -12.04 4.75 -16.97
N GLY A 81 -12.77 3.64 -16.79
CA GLY A 81 -12.78 2.52 -17.72
C GLY A 81 -11.65 1.52 -17.50
N ALA A 82 -11.04 1.51 -16.31
CA ALA A 82 -10.10 0.47 -15.91
C ALA A 82 -10.72 -0.93 -16.09
N ALA A 83 -9.90 -1.88 -16.53
CA ALA A 83 -10.31 -3.27 -16.61
C ALA A 83 -9.93 -3.98 -15.30
N TYR A 84 -10.78 -4.90 -14.85
CA TYR A 84 -10.44 -5.71 -13.70
C TYR A 84 -9.28 -6.66 -14.02
N ASP A 85 -8.26 -6.65 -13.18
CA ASP A 85 -7.13 -7.57 -13.27
C ASP A 85 -6.78 -8.13 -11.89
N ARG A 86 -7.31 -9.31 -11.59
CA ARG A 86 -7.02 -10.04 -10.35
C ARG A 86 -5.53 -10.32 -10.16
N SER A 87 -4.72 -10.42 -11.21
CA SER A 87 -3.29 -10.71 -11.05
C SER A 87 -2.52 -9.58 -10.38
N ARG A 88 -3.15 -8.40 -10.23
CA ARG A 88 -2.59 -7.24 -9.55
C ARG A 88 -2.90 -7.20 -8.08
N THR A 89 -3.90 -7.93 -7.59
CA THR A 89 -4.16 -7.98 -6.15
C THR A 89 -3.01 -8.69 -5.45
N LEU A 90 -2.78 -8.34 -4.19
CA LEU A 90 -1.79 -9.00 -3.35
C LEU A 90 -2.07 -10.51 -3.24
N ASP A 91 -1.01 -11.32 -3.26
CA ASP A 91 -1.13 -12.76 -3.01
C ASP A 91 -1.69 -12.98 -1.60
N LEU A 92 -2.76 -13.76 -1.47
CA LEU A 92 -3.40 -14.06 -0.19
C LEU A 92 -2.46 -14.79 0.79
N ALA A 93 -1.39 -15.43 0.29
CA ALA A 93 -0.34 -16.00 1.13
C ALA A 93 0.44 -14.93 1.94
N SER A 94 0.38 -13.65 1.53
CA SER A 94 0.97 -12.53 2.28
C SER A 94 0.40 -12.39 3.69
N ALA A 95 -0.88 -12.74 3.89
CA ALA A 95 -1.51 -12.74 5.20
C ALA A 95 -0.82 -13.72 6.17
N ASP A 96 -0.42 -14.89 5.66
CA ASP A 96 0.25 -15.92 6.46
C ASP A 96 1.76 -15.62 6.63
N ALA A 97 2.36 -14.91 5.67
CA ALA A 97 3.76 -14.48 5.72
C ALA A 97 4.00 -13.30 6.71
N ALA A 98 2.96 -12.53 7.05
CA ALA A 98 3.04 -11.41 7.97
C ALA A 98 3.13 -11.88 9.44
N THR A 99 4.31 -11.72 10.04
CA THR A 99 4.60 -12.27 11.38
C THR A 99 4.63 -11.22 12.49
N SER A 100 4.99 -9.98 12.18
CA SER A 100 5.00 -8.89 13.18
C SER A 100 3.66 -8.16 13.21
N LYS A 101 3.36 -7.49 14.33
CA LYS A 101 2.16 -6.64 14.46
C LYS A 101 2.07 -5.60 13.34
N GLU A 102 3.19 -4.97 13.02
CA GLU A 102 3.29 -3.89 12.04
C GLU A 102 3.08 -4.41 10.62
N SER A 103 3.74 -5.53 10.25
CA SER A 103 3.57 -6.16 8.95
C SER A 103 2.14 -6.68 8.76
N ARG A 104 1.51 -7.24 9.79
CA ARG A 104 0.11 -7.68 9.77
C ARG A 104 -0.84 -6.51 9.54
N ALA A 105 -0.64 -5.39 10.23
CA ALA A 105 -1.45 -4.19 10.05
C ALA A 105 -1.34 -3.63 8.62
N LEU A 106 -0.11 -3.52 8.09
CA LEU A 106 0.12 -3.08 6.71
C LEU A 106 -0.53 -4.00 5.68
N VAL A 107 -0.32 -5.31 5.79
CA VAL A 107 -0.90 -6.29 4.86
C VAL A 107 -2.42 -6.32 4.97
N MET A 108 -2.99 -6.19 6.18
CA MET A 108 -4.45 -6.10 6.36
C MET A 108 -5.02 -4.87 5.66
N GLY A 109 -4.34 -3.72 5.74
CA GLY A 109 -4.68 -2.51 5.00
C GLY A 109 -4.69 -2.72 3.49
N ALA A 110 -3.61 -3.30 2.96
CA ALA A 110 -3.47 -3.61 1.53
C ALA A 110 -4.58 -4.57 1.05
N LEU A 111 -4.80 -5.67 1.77
CA LEU A 111 -5.90 -6.60 1.46
C LEU A 111 -7.28 -5.92 1.57
N GLY A 112 -7.45 -4.93 2.44
CA GLY A 112 -8.66 -4.11 2.51
C GLY A 112 -8.91 -3.31 1.22
N ALA A 113 -7.85 -2.79 0.60
CA ALA A 113 -7.92 -2.16 -0.72
C ALA A 113 -8.26 -3.17 -1.82
N ASP A 114 -7.59 -4.33 -1.83
CA ASP A 114 -7.88 -5.42 -2.78
C ASP A 114 -9.31 -5.94 -2.65
N LEU A 115 -9.83 -6.03 -1.43
CA LEU A 115 -11.22 -6.39 -1.18
C LEU A 115 -12.15 -5.37 -1.82
N GLY A 116 -11.89 -4.07 -1.63
CA GLY A 116 -12.65 -3.00 -2.26
C GLY A 116 -12.59 -3.06 -3.78
N TYR A 117 -11.40 -3.32 -4.35
CA TYR A 117 -11.19 -3.48 -5.78
C TYR A 117 -11.97 -4.68 -6.33
N ALA A 118 -11.85 -5.85 -5.72
CA ALA A 118 -12.59 -7.05 -6.12
C ALA A 118 -14.12 -6.85 -6.06
N VAL A 119 -14.62 -6.24 -4.99
CA VAL A 119 -16.05 -5.92 -4.84
C VAL A 119 -16.51 -4.94 -5.91
N LEU A 120 -15.75 -3.88 -6.17
CA LEU A 120 -16.12 -2.84 -7.12
C LEU A 120 -16.22 -3.36 -8.57
N PHE A 121 -15.46 -4.41 -8.88
CA PHE A 121 -15.44 -5.08 -10.18
C PHE A 121 -16.22 -6.41 -10.21
N ASP A 122 -17.14 -6.61 -9.25
CA ASP A 122 -18.07 -7.75 -9.20
C ASP A 122 -17.39 -9.15 -9.06
N ASP A 123 -16.15 -9.22 -8.57
CA ASP A 123 -15.44 -10.47 -8.29
C ASP A 123 -15.68 -10.96 -6.85
N GLY A 124 -16.93 -11.37 -6.58
CA GLY A 124 -17.34 -11.80 -5.24
C GLY A 124 -16.54 -12.99 -4.68
N GLN A 125 -16.10 -13.94 -5.51
CA GLN A 125 -15.34 -15.11 -5.02
C GLN A 125 -13.95 -14.73 -4.53
N HIS A 126 -13.27 -13.84 -5.26
CA HIS A 126 -11.98 -13.31 -4.81
C HIS A 126 -12.15 -12.39 -3.61
N ALA A 127 -13.20 -11.58 -3.58
CA ALA A 127 -13.56 -10.75 -2.43
C ALA A 127 -13.77 -11.61 -1.15
N LEU A 128 -14.46 -12.75 -1.24
CA LEU A 128 -14.63 -13.65 -0.09
C LEU A 128 -13.30 -14.24 0.39
N SER A 129 -12.45 -14.66 -0.55
CA SER A 129 -11.12 -15.19 -0.21
C SER A 129 -10.25 -14.14 0.48
N THR A 130 -10.33 -12.90 0.01
CA THR A 130 -9.65 -11.74 0.61
C THR A 130 -10.20 -11.41 1.99
N MET A 131 -11.53 -11.41 2.17
CA MET A 131 -12.17 -11.22 3.47
C MET A 131 -11.73 -12.27 4.49
N LYS A 132 -11.60 -13.53 4.09
CA LYS A 132 -11.08 -14.60 4.97
C LYS A 132 -9.61 -14.40 5.34
N ALA A 133 -8.80 -13.82 4.45
CA ALA A 133 -7.41 -13.48 4.77
C ALA A 133 -7.35 -12.33 5.79
N ILE A 134 -8.21 -11.31 5.61
CA ILE A 134 -8.37 -10.20 6.57
C ILE A 134 -8.87 -10.71 7.93
N GLU A 135 -9.82 -11.64 7.96
CA GLU A 135 -10.31 -12.27 9.21
C GLU A 135 -9.16 -12.93 9.99
N ARG A 136 -8.28 -13.68 9.30
CA ARG A 136 -7.11 -14.30 9.93
C ARG A 136 -6.15 -13.26 10.51
N LEU A 137 -5.85 -12.20 9.77
CA LEU A 137 -5.03 -11.08 10.26
C LEU A 137 -5.71 -10.36 11.43
N GLY A 138 -7.03 -10.19 11.37
CA GLY A 138 -7.85 -9.60 12.42
C GLY A 138 -7.71 -10.40 13.72
N ALA A 139 -7.78 -11.73 13.66
CA ALA A 139 -7.56 -12.58 14.84
C ALA A 139 -6.16 -12.39 15.44
N GLU A 140 -5.12 -12.35 14.61
CA GLU A 140 -3.73 -12.10 15.04
C GLU A 140 -3.51 -10.68 15.61
N LEU A 141 -4.31 -9.70 15.18
CA LEU A 141 -4.31 -8.33 15.67
C LEU A 141 -5.31 -8.11 16.83
N GLN A 142 -5.97 -9.16 17.32
CA GLN A 142 -6.98 -9.10 18.38
C GLN A 142 -8.21 -8.24 18.02
N LEU A 143 -8.61 -8.28 16.74
CA LEU A 143 -9.76 -7.60 16.14
C LEU A 143 -10.89 -8.58 15.78
N THR A 144 -10.94 -9.75 16.42
CA THR A 144 -11.86 -10.84 16.08
C THR A 144 -13.32 -10.43 16.06
N HIS A 145 -13.73 -9.50 16.93
CA HIS A 145 -15.10 -8.97 16.96
C HIS A 145 -15.50 -8.22 15.69
N ALA A 146 -14.55 -7.59 15.00
CA ALA A 146 -14.81 -6.84 13.78
C ALA A 146 -15.03 -7.73 12.55
N PHE A 147 -14.43 -8.93 12.55
CA PHE A 147 -14.47 -9.90 11.45
C PHE A 147 -15.10 -11.22 11.88
N GLU A 148 -16.11 -11.15 12.75
CA GLU A 148 -16.77 -12.34 13.28
C GLU A 148 -17.46 -13.20 12.20
N ALA A 149 -17.66 -14.48 12.52
CA ALA A 149 -18.22 -15.47 11.58
C ALA A 149 -19.56 -15.03 10.97
N THR A 150 -20.39 -14.30 11.70
CA THR A 150 -21.68 -13.78 11.21
C THR A 150 -21.49 -12.79 10.04
N ILE A 151 -20.48 -11.91 10.11
CA ILE A 151 -20.15 -10.95 9.03
C ILE A 151 -19.67 -11.74 7.81
N VAL A 152 -18.77 -12.70 8.01
CA VAL A 152 -18.20 -13.53 6.94
C VAL A 152 -19.26 -14.42 6.27
N GLU A 153 -20.20 -14.97 7.04
CA GLU A 153 -21.34 -15.74 6.52
C GLU A 153 -22.26 -14.87 5.68
N ARG A 154 -22.65 -13.69 6.19
CA ARG A 154 -23.46 -12.74 5.41
C ARG A 154 -22.73 -12.29 4.15
N PHE A 155 -21.41 -12.14 4.21
CA PHE A 155 -20.59 -11.84 3.04
C PHE A 155 -20.69 -12.97 2.00
N ARG A 156 -20.47 -14.22 2.42
CA ARG A 156 -20.60 -15.42 1.57
C ARG A 156 -22.00 -15.57 0.97
N ASP A 157 -23.04 -15.15 1.66
CA ASP A 157 -24.41 -15.31 1.17
C ASP A 157 -24.81 -14.19 0.19
N ASN A 158 -23.96 -13.16 0.00
CA ASN A 158 -24.23 -11.98 -0.82
C ASN A 158 -23.19 -11.75 -1.94
N LEU A 159 -22.46 -12.79 -2.37
CA LEU A 159 -21.34 -12.67 -3.32
C LEU A 159 -21.70 -12.09 -4.69
N SER A 160 -22.97 -12.08 -5.07
CA SER A 160 -23.47 -11.49 -6.31
C SER A 160 -23.90 -10.03 -6.19
N SER A 161 -23.77 -9.42 -5.01
CA SER A 161 -24.24 -8.05 -4.75
C SER A 161 -23.10 -7.19 -4.21
N SER A 162 -22.43 -6.47 -5.11
CA SER A 162 -21.30 -5.59 -4.79
C SER A 162 -21.65 -4.52 -3.76
N ASP A 163 -22.85 -3.95 -3.83
CA ASP A 163 -23.34 -3.02 -2.79
C ASP A 163 -23.44 -3.68 -1.40
N SER A 164 -23.89 -4.93 -1.36
CA SER A 164 -23.98 -5.68 -0.10
C SER A 164 -22.60 -6.04 0.43
N LEU A 165 -21.69 -6.47 -0.44
CA LEU A 165 -20.31 -6.75 -0.05
C LEU A 165 -19.61 -5.48 0.45
N LEU A 166 -19.74 -4.35 -0.25
CA LEU A 166 -19.13 -3.08 0.16
C LEU A 166 -19.66 -2.61 1.51
N ARG A 167 -20.97 -2.75 1.74
CA ARG A 167 -21.60 -2.44 3.04
C ARG A 167 -21.08 -3.34 4.15
N LEU A 168 -20.96 -4.65 3.92
CA LEU A 168 -20.46 -5.63 4.89
C LEU A 168 -18.98 -5.37 5.22
N SER A 169 -18.13 -5.18 4.20
CA SER A 169 -16.74 -4.77 4.38
C SER A 169 -16.63 -3.49 5.19
N GLY A 170 -17.43 -2.48 4.85
CA GLY A 170 -17.44 -1.20 5.56
C GLY A 170 -17.88 -1.33 7.02
N MET A 171 -18.83 -2.21 7.34
CA MET A 171 -19.20 -2.49 8.73
C MET A 171 -18.05 -3.15 9.50
N ALA A 172 -17.37 -4.12 8.89
CA ALA A 172 -16.23 -4.81 9.50
C ALA A 172 -15.06 -3.84 9.78
N PHE A 173 -14.64 -3.06 8.79
CA PHE A 173 -13.54 -2.11 8.96
C PHE A 173 -13.87 -0.95 9.91
N ARG A 174 -15.14 -0.50 9.97
CA ARG A 174 -15.56 0.48 11.00
C ARG A 174 -15.50 -0.11 12.40
N ALA A 175 -15.99 -1.33 12.59
CA ALA A 175 -15.90 -1.99 13.89
C ALA A 175 -14.44 -2.20 14.33
N ALA A 176 -13.54 -2.51 13.39
CA ALA A 176 -12.11 -2.62 13.66
C ALA A 176 -11.50 -1.27 14.07
N ASP A 177 -11.82 -0.20 13.35
CA ASP A 177 -11.32 1.15 13.64
C ASP A 177 -11.83 1.67 15.00
N GLU A 178 -13.13 1.50 15.28
CA GLU A 178 -13.73 1.85 16.59
C GLU A 178 -13.03 1.12 17.75
N TYR A 179 -12.72 -0.16 17.58
CA TYR A 179 -12.00 -0.93 18.59
C TYR A 179 -10.56 -0.43 18.79
N LEU A 180 -9.84 -0.16 17.70
CA LEU A 180 -8.46 0.36 17.75
C LEU A 180 -8.40 1.75 18.40
N GLU A 181 -9.40 2.61 18.14
CA GLU A 181 -9.51 3.92 18.76
C GLU A 181 -9.77 3.83 20.27
N GLN A 182 -10.72 2.98 20.68
CA GLN A 182 -11.06 2.76 22.09
C GLN A 182 -9.88 2.21 22.91
N ASP A 183 -9.07 1.34 22.30
CA ASP A 183 -7.90 0.72 22.94
C ASP A 183 -6.61 1.57 22.77
N GLN A 184 -6.72 2.79 22.24
CA GLN A 184 -5.59 3.71 21.97
C GLN A 184 -4.48 3.13 21.07
N ARG A 185 -4.83 2.16 20.21
CA ARG A 185 -3.92 1.49 19.27
C ARG A 185 -3.77 2.23 17.95
N GLN A 186 -3.44 3.52 18.06
CA GLN A 186 -3.28 4.42 16.90
C GLN A 186 -2.15 3.99 15.96
N ASP A 187 -1.13 3.30 16.49
CA ASP A 187 -0.03 2.73 15.71
C ASP A 187 -0.55 1.68 14.71
N VAL A 188 -1.45 0.80 15.14
CA VAL A 188 -2.05 -0.23 14.28
C VAL A 188 -3.02 0.40 13.28
N SER A 189 -3.91 1.30 13.73
CA SER A 189 -4.86 1.97 12.83
C SER A 189 -4.13 2.76 11.72
N ALA A 190 -3.08 3.52 12.08
CA ALA A 190 -2.27 4.26 11.11
C ALA A 190 -1.61 3.34 10.07
N LEU A 191 -1.09 2.18 10.49
CA LEU A 191 -0.48 1.20 9.58
C LEU A 191 -1.50 0.52 8.66
N VAL A 192 -2.70 0.20 9.16
CA VAL A 192 -3.80 -0.32 8.32
C VAL A 192 -4.18 0.71 7.25
N VAL A 193 -4.36 1.97 7.63
CA VAL A 193 -4.64 3.04 6.67
C VAL A 193 -3.51 3.21 5.66
N ALA A 194 -2.25 3.22 6.13
CA ALA A 194 -1.08 3.34 5.26
C ALA A 194 -0.99 2.18 4.25
N GLY A 195 -1.22 0.95 4.69
CA GLY A 195 -1.23 -0.23 3.81
C GLY A 195 -2.28 -0.14 2.70
N GLY A 196 -3.50 0.30 3.05
CA GLY A 196 -4.57 0.50 2.06
C GLY A 196 -4.24 1.59 1.04
N TRP A 197 -3.59 2.67 1.48
CA TRP A 197 -3.11 3.73 0.59
C TRP A 197 -2.02 3.26 -0.38
N VAL A 198 -1.04 2.53 0.13
CA VAL A 198 0.04 1.96 -0.70
C VAL A 198 -0.54 1.06 -1.79
N GLU A 199 -1.47 0.17 -1.43
CA GLU A 199 -2.07 -0.75 -2.39
C GLU A 199 -2.94 -0.02 -3.42
N VAL A 200 -3.80 0.92 -3.01
CA VAL A 200 -4.61 1.68 -3.98
C VAL A 200 -3.74 2.50 -4.94
N LEU A 201 -2.64 3.09 -4.46
CA LEU A 201 -1.68 3.77 -5.32
C LEU A 201 -1.01 2.79 -6.29
N TYR A 202 -0.63 1.60 -5.82
CA TYR A 202 -0.09 0.55 -6.67
C TYR A 202 -1.08 0.13 -7.76
N LEU A 203 -2.33 -0.18 -7.42
CA LEU A 203 -3.38 -0.53 -8.37
C LEU A 203 -3.59 0.58 -9.40
N THR A 204 -3.64 1.83 -8.95
CA THR A 204 -3.85 3.00 -9.80
C THR A 204 -2.67 3.23 -10.75
N VAL A 205 -1.43 3.27 -10.26
CA VAL A 205 -0.25 3.56 -11.10
C VAL A 205 0.00 2.46 -12.13
N ASN A 206 -0.32 1.21 -11.79
CA ASN A 206 -0.10 0.09 -12.69
C ASN A 206 -1.26 -0.14 -13.67
N ASP A 207 -2.39 0.56 -13.53
CA ASP A 207 -3.49 0.50 -14.49
C ASP A 207 -3.23 1.43 -15.70
N PRO A 208 -3.20 0.90 -16.94
CA PRO A 208 -2.93 1.70 -18.14
C PRO A 208 -3.95 2.82 -18.41
N GLN A 209 -5.21 2.62 -18.00
CA GLN A 209 -6.28 3.61 -18.17
C GLN A 209 -6.19 4.69 -17.10
N ALA A 210 -5.76 4.36 -15.88
CA ALA A 210 -5.51 5.37 -14.85
C ALA A 210 -4.42 6.37 -15.24
N ALA A 211 -3.32 5.87 -15.82
CA ALA A 211 -2.21 6.69 -16.26
C ALA A 211 -2.60 7.70 -17.36
N SER A 212 -3.63 7.37 -18.14
CA SER A 212 -4.17 8.23 -19.21
C SER A 212 -5.41 9.03 -18.79
N ALA A 213 -6.06 8.67 -17.70
CA ALA A 213 -7.25 9.32 -17.17
C ALA A 213 -6.92 10.70 -16.57
N LYS A 214 -7.25 11.75 -17.33
CA LYS A 214 -7.13 13.15 -16.89
C LYS A 214 -7.82 13.43 -15.54
N ALA A 215 -8.94 12.76 -15.27
CA ALA A 215 -9.69 12.90 -14.03
C ALA A 215 -8.97 12.37 -12.78
N ILE A 216 -8.01 11.45 -12.93
CA ILE A 216 -7.19 10.92 -11.83
C ILE A 216 -5.93 11.77 -11.66
N ARG A 217 -5.35 12.26 -12.77
CA ARG A 217 -4.16 13.13 -12.74
C ARG A 217 -4.42 14.53 -12.18
N ASP A 218 -5.60 15.10 -12.46
CA ASP A 218 -5.89 16.51 -12.15
C ASP A 218 -6.58 16.70 -10.77
N ARG A 219 -6.59 15.67 -9.92
CA ARG A 219 -7.07 15.72 -8.51
C ARG A 219 -5.90 15.99 -7.57
#